data_AF-A0A958G4F3-F1
#
_entry.id   AF-A0A958G4F3-F1
#
_cell.length_a   1.000
_cell.length_b   1.000
_cell.length_c   1.000
_cell.angle_alpha   90.00
_cell.angle_beta   90.00
_cell.angle_gamma   90.00
#
_symmetry.space_group_name_H-M   'P 1'
#
loop_
_entity.id
_entity.type
_entity.pdbx_description
1 polymer ?
#
loop_
_entity_poly.entity_id
_entity_poly.type
_entity_poly.pdbx_seq_one_letter_code
_entity_poly.pdbx_strand_id
1 'polypeptide(L)'
;MYKLILITLFLAGTLAGQTLSVASPGNILQVTFTLEDGAPSYQVLRFGREVIRPSRLGFMLKQAPHFDRGFSLVSSDKKSVDETWIQPWGEKKDIRNHYRELRVDLAGSGKPARKMTLVFRVFDDGVGFRYEIPEQPGL
;
A
#
# COMPACT_ATOMS: atom_id res chain seq x y z
N MET A 1 -20.16 -14.29 -55.63
CA MET A 1 -20.15 -13.12 -54.73
C MET A 1 -20.18 -13.63 -53.29
N TYR A 2 -19.05 -13.67 -52.58
CA TYR A 2 -19.03 -13.84 -51.12
C TYR A 2 -18.06 -12.80 -50.53
N LYS A 3 -18.63 -11.83 -49.81
CA LYS A 3 -17.88 -10.84 -49.03
C LYS A 3 -17.44 -11.49 -47.72
N LEU A 4 -16.13 -11.62 -47.52
CA LEU A 4 -15.56 -11.91 -46.20
C LEU A 4 -15.65 -10.64 -45.35
N ILE A 5 -16.41 -10.66 -44.25
CA ILE A 5 -16.44 -9.60 -43.25
C ILE A 5 -15.43 -9.98 -42.16
N LEU A 6 -14.36 -9.20 -42.03
CA LEU A 6 -13.37 -9.31 -40.97
C LEU A 6 -13.87 -8.50 -39.78
N ILE A 7 -14.24 -9.17 -38.68
CA ILE A 7 -14.63 -8.51 -37.42
C ILE A 7 -13.38 -8.40 -36.56
N THR A 8 -12.82 -7.19 -36.46
CA THR A 8 -11.76 -6.86 -35.51
C THR A 8 -12.36 -6.66 -34.13
N LEU A 9 -12.09 -7.61 -33.23
CA LEU A 9 -12.47 -7.53 -31.82
C LEU A 9 -11.53 -6.54 -31.11
N PHE A 10 -12.03 -5.34 -30.81
CA PHE A 10 -11.30 -4.34 -30.04
C PHE A 10 -11.35 -4.73 -28.56
N LEU A 11 -10.27 -5.29 -28.03
CA LEU A 11 -10.14 -5.63 -26.62
C LEU A 11 -9.89 -4.32 -25.84
N ALA A 12 -10.95 -3.74 -25.27
CA ALA A 12 -10.83 -2.61 -24.35
C ALA A 12 -10.13 -3.08 -23.08
N GLY A 13 -8.83 -2.81 -22.97
CA GLY A 13 -8.08 -3.03 -21.74
C GLY A 13 -8.58 -2.08 -20.67
N THR A 14 -9.28 -2.59 -19.66
CA THR A 14 -9.51 -1.86 -18.41
C THR A 14 -8.14 -1.59 -17.78
N LEU A 15 -7.79 -0.31 -17.59
CA LEU A 15 -6.66 0.08 -16.75
C LEU A 15 -6.96 -0.37 -15.32
N ALA A 16 -6.56 -1.60 -14.98
CA ALA A 16 -6.70 -2.12 -13.64
C ALA A 16 -5.69 -1.43 -12.72
N GLY A 17 -6.19 -0.76 -11.67
CA GLY A 17 -5.34 -0.21 -10.60
C GLY A 17 -4.47 -1.30 -9.97
N GLN A 18 -3.22 -0.98 -9.65
CA GLN A 18 -2.30 -1.95 -9.07
C GLN A 18 -2.69 -2.20 -7.62
N THR A 19 -2.92 -3.46 -7.26
CA THR A 19 -3.40 -3.84 -5.93
C THR A 19 -2.44 -4.82 -5.27
N LEU A 20 -2.10 -4.56 -4.01
CA LEU A 20 -1.21 -5.39 -3.19
C LEU A 20 -1.88 -5.64 -1.83
N SER A 21 -1.83 -6.87 -1.32
CA SER A 21 -2.47 -7.20 -0.03
C SER A 21 -1.52 -7.86 0.95
N VAL A 22 -1.76 -7.67 2.24
CA VAL A 22 -1.07 -8.40 3.32
C VAL A 22 -2.08 -8.74 4.42
N ALA A 23 -2.12 -10.01 4.82
CA ALA A 23 -2.95 -10.49 5.92
C ALA A 23 -2.14 -10.57 7.21
N SER A 24 -2.80 -10.43 8.35
CA SER A 24 -2.21 -10.71 9.66
C SER A 24 -1.74 -12.17 9.76
N PRO A 25 -0.86 -12.52 10.70
CA PRO A 25 -0.38 -13.89 10.85
C PRO A 25 -1.49 -14.94 11.01
N GLY A 26 -2.51 -14.63 11.82
CA GLY A 26 -3.71 -15.43 12.02
C GLY A 26 -4.81 -15.25 10.98
N ASN A 27 -4.57 -14.47 9.91
CA ASN A 27 -5.53 -14.16 8.84
C ASN A 27 -6.85 -13.53 9.34
N ILE A 28 -6.79 -12.75 10.42
CA ILE A 28 -7.93 -12.04 11.01
C ILE A 28 -8.13 -10.71 10.29
N LEU A 29 -7.05 -9.94 10.12
CA LEU A 29 -7.05 -8.65 9.44
C LEU A 29 -6.35 -8.78 8.08
N GLN A 30 -6.84 -8.06 7.08
CA GLN A 30 -6.17 -7.92 5.80
C GLN A 30 -6.17 -6.46 5.39
N VAL A 31 -4.98 -5.96 5.04
CA VAL A 31 -4.81 -4.66 4.40
C VAL A 31 -4.66 -4.88 2.90
N THR A 32 -5.38 -4.08 2.12
CA THR A 32 -5.22 -4.00 0.68
C THR A 32 -4.81 -2.59 0.32
N PHE A 33 -3.62 -2.44 -0.28
CA PHE A 33 -3.16 -1.22 -0.92
C PHE A 33 -3.61 -1.21 -2.38
N THR A 34 -4.08 -0.06 -2.85
CA THR A 34 -4.46 0.15 -4.25
C THR A 34 -3.85 1.45 -4.77
N LEU A 35 -3.22 1.37 -5.94
CA LEU A 35 -2.74 2.51 -6.71
C LEU A 35 -3.58 2.63 -7.98
N GLU A 36 -4.48 3.61 -8.00
CA GLU A 36 -5.39 3.88 -9.11
C GLU A 36 -5.17 5.32 -9.59
N ASP A 37 -4.96 5.51 -10.89
CA ASP A 37 -4.60 6.81 -11.50
C ASP A 37 -3.47 7.56 -10.77
N GLY A 38 -2.52 6.77 -10.26
CA GLY A 38 -1.37 7.24 -9.48
C GLY A 38 -1.70 7.79 -8.09
N ALA A 39 -2.93 7.66 -7.62
CA ALA A 39 -3.36 8.01 -6.26
C ALA A 39 -3.37 6.76 -5.36
N PRO A 40 -2.56 6.73 -4.29
CA PRO A 40 -2.53 5.60 -3.38
C PRO A 40 -3.73 5.61 -2.41
N SER A 41 -4.26 4.44 -2.12
CA SER A 41 -5.31 4.22 -1.11
C SER A 41 -5.12 2.88 -0.40
N TYR A 42 -5.81 2.69 0.73
CA TYR A 42 -5.87 1.42 1.43
C TYR A 42 -7.28 1.07 1.89
N GLN A 43 -7.52 -0.22 2.07
CA GLN A 43 -8.72 -0.80 2.65
C GLN A 43 -8.32 -1.79 3.75
N VAL A 44 -9.16 -1.96 4.77
CA VAL A 44 -8.97 -2.99 5.80
C VAL A 44 -10.20 -3.87 5.90
N LEU A 45 -9.97 -5.18 5.83
CA LEU A 45 -10.97 -6.22 6.08
C LEU A 45 -10.66 -6.92 7.40
N ARG A 46 -11.71 -7.29 8.15
CA ARG A 46 -11.65 -8.18 9.30
C ARG A 46 -12.52 -9.40 9.03
N PHE A 47 -11.93 -10.59 9.02
CA PHE A 47 -12.59 -11.84 8.61
C PHE A 47 -13.36 -11.70 7.28
N GLY A 48 -12.72 -11.04 6.30
CA GLY A 48 -13.30 -10.77 4.98
C GLY A 48 -14.39 -9.69 4.95
N ARG A 49 -14.78 -9.11 6.09
CA ARG A 49 -15.75 -8.01 6.16
C ARG A 49 -15.06 -6.66 6.22
N GLU A 50 -15.54 -5.71 5.46
CA GLU A 50 -14.99 -4.36 5.44
C GLU A 50 -15.13 -3.67 6.80
N VAL A 51 -14.01 -3.17 7.33
CA VAL A 51 -13.97 -2.34 8.55
C VAL A 51 -13.41 -0.95 8.26
N ILE A 52 -12.56 -0.80 7.25
CA ILE A 52 -12.14 0.48 6.70
C ILE A 52 -12.34 0.43 5.20
N ARG A 53 -13.21 1.32 4.70
CA ARG A 53 -13.44 1.56 3.26
C ARG A 53 -12.18 2.07 2.56
N PRO A 54 -12.08 1.94 1.23
CA PRO A 54 -11.01 2.56 0.46
C PRO A 54 -10.77 4.01 0.89
N SER A 55 -9.59 4.27 1.45
CA SER A 55 -9.22 5.52 2.08
C SER A 55 -7.92 6.04 1.48
N ARG A 56 -7.89 7.32 1.09
CA ARG A 56 -6.76 7.93 0.39
C ARG A 56 -5.54 8.08 1.29
N LEU A 57 -4.36 7.99 0.68
CA LEU A 57 -3.07 8.20 1.32
C LEU A 57 -2.34 9.35 0.62
N GLY A 58 -1.57 10.13 1.37
CA GLY A 58 -0.75 11.21 0.83
C GLY A 58 -0.81 12.52 1.60
N PHE A 59 -0.04 13.50 1.11
CA PHE A 59 0.06 14.83 1.71
C PHE A 59 -0.14 15.94 0.67
N MET A 60 -0.79 17.03 1.09
CA MET A 60 -0.75 18.30 0.37
C MET A 60 0.31 19.20 1.01
N LEU A 61 1.22 19.71 0.18
CA LEU A 61 2.32 20.59 0.62
C LEU A 61 2.07 22.01 0.12
N LYS A 62 2.47 23.00 0.91
CA LYS A 62 2.22 24.43 0.61
C LYS A 62 3.07 24.97 -0.56
N GLN A 63 4.34 24.58 -0.62
CA GLN A 63 5.34 25.13 -1.55
C GLN A 63 6.12 24.04 -2.31
N ALA A 64 5.57 22.82 -2.38
CA ALA A 64 6.18 21.70 -3.05
C ALA A 64 5.10 20.81 -3.72
N PRO A 65 5.47 19.99 -4.70
CA PRO A 65 4.55 19.05 -5.32
C PRO A 65 3.89 18.11 -4.29
N HIS A 66 2.56 17.96 -4.35
CA HIS A 66 1.79 17.15 -3.38
C HIS A 66 2.09 15.65 -3.47
N PHE A 67 2.14 14.96 -2.34
CA PHE A 67 2.36 13.51 -2.25
C PHE A 67 1.05 12.71 -2.26
N ASP A 68 0.05 13.13 -3.03
CA ASP A 68 -1.30 12.55 -3.04
C ASP A 68 -1.68 11.81 -4.34
N ARG A 69 -0.95 12.05 -5.44
CA ARG A 69 -1.24 11.43 -6.75
C ARG A 69 -0.03 11.35 -7.69
N GLY A 70 -0.22 10.88 -8.93
CA GLY A 70 0.81 10.89 -9.97
C GLY A 70 2.02 10.00 -9.68
N PHE A 71 1.84 8.99 -8.84
CA PHE A 71 2.85 7.98 -8.55
C PHE A 71 2.70 6.76 -9.46
N SER A 72 3.80 6.05 -9.64
CA SER A 72 3.85 4.69 -10.15
C SER A 72 4.45 3.77 -9.08
N LEU A 73 4.00 2.53 -9.05
CA LEU A 73 4.64 1.49 -8.22
C LEU A 73 6.04 1.20 -8.77
N VAL A 74 7.04 1.30 -7.91
CA VAL A 74 8.43 0.94 -8.23
C VAL A 74 8.70 -0.50 -7.81
N SER A 75 8.40 -0.80 -6.55
CA SER A 75 8.61 -2.11 -5.95
C SER A 75 7.67 -2.33 -4.77
N SER A 76 7.54 -3.59 -4.37
CA SER A 76 6.89 -3.95 -3.12
C SER A 76 7.60 -5.13 -2.48
N ASP A 77 7.70 -5.11 -1.17
CA ASP A 77 8.29 -6.19 -0.38
C ASP A 77 7.36 -6.62 0.75
N LYS A 78 7.44 -7.89 1.13
CA LYS A 78 6.71 -8.44 2.27
C LYS A 78 7.66 -9.18 3.18
N LYS A 79 7.50 -8.98 4.49
CA LYS A 79 8.21 -9.74 5.51
C LYS A 79 7.29 -10.16 6.64
N SER A 80 7.69 -11.20 7.37
CA SER A 80 7.04 -11.65 8.59
C SER A 80 8.02 -11.48 9.75
N VAL A 81 7.54 -10.96 10.86
CA VAL A 81 8.31 -10.79 12.09
C VAL A 81 7.55 -11.46 13.22
N ASP A 82 8.22 -12.32 13.98
CA ASP A 82 7.72 -12.96 15.19
C ASP A 82 8.85 -13.00 16.22
N GLU A 83 8.85 -12.05 17.13
CA GLU A 83 9.87 -11.91 18.16
C GLU A 83 9.22 -11.55 19.51
N THR A 84 9.96 -11.68 20.60
CA THR A 84 9.50 -11.28 21.93
C THR A 84 10.57 -10.45 22.60
N TRP A 85 10.16 -9.35 23.22
CA TRP A 85 11.06 -8.45 23.96
C TRP A 85 10.57 -8.24 25.39
N ILE A 86 11.49 -7.92 26.29
CA ILE A 86 11.24 -7.74 27.72
C ILE A 86 11.16 -6.25 28.05
N GLN A 87 10.08 -5.83 28.70
CA GLN A 87 9.96 -4.47 29.20
C GLN A 87 10.68 -4.31 30.54
N PRO A 88 11.39 -3.19 30.77
CA PRO A 88 11.95 -2.89 32.09
C PRO A 88 10.87 -2.58 33.14
N TRP A 89 9.71 -2.07 32.70
CA TRP A 89 8.53 -1.78 33.52
C TRP A 89 7.29 -1.77 32.60
N GLY A 90 6.11 -2.08 33.14
CA GLY A 90 4.85 -2.09 32.39
C GLY A 90 3.86 -3.15 32.91
N GLU A 91 2.70 -3.23 32.25
CA GLU A 91 1.62 -4.16 32.62
C GLU A 91 1.97 -5.64 32.38
N LYS A 92 2.87 -5.91 31.43
CA LYS A 92 3.37 -7.25 31.10
C LYS A 92 4.89 -7.21 30.93
N LYS A 93 5.58 -8.24 31.42
CA LYS A 93 7.03 -8.38 31.29
C LYS A 93 7.44 -8.70 29.84
N ASP A 94 6.81 -9.71 29.25
CA ASP A 94 7.12 -10.19 27.90
C ASP A 94 6.09 -9.69 26.89
N ILE A 95 6.57 -9.03 25.83
CA ILE A 95 5.73 -8.50 24.74
C ILE A 95 6.11 -9.20 23.44
N ARG A 96 5.15 -9.93 22.88
CA ARG A 96 5.28 -10.56 21.56
C ARG A 96 4.99 -9.55 20.46
N ASN A 97 5.91 -9.41 19.53
CA ASN A 97 5.84 -8.58 18.34
C ASN A 97 5.67 -9.50 17.12
N HIS A 98 4.42 -9.78 16.76
CA HIS A 98 4.09 -10.71 15.68
C HIS A 98 3.21 -10.04 14.62
N TYR A 99 3.81 -9.72 13.47
CA TYR A 99 3.13 -9.05 12.36
C TYR A 99 3.65 -9.51 11.00
N ARG A 100 2.84 -9.27 9.97
CA ARG A 100 3.31 -9.24 8.58
C ARG A 100 3.40 -7.79 8.11
N GLU A 101 4.44 -7.48 7.37
CA GLU A 101 4.68 -6.14 6.84
C GLU A 101 4.57 -6.14 5.31
N LEU A 102 4.01 -5.07 4.76
CA LEU A 102 4.03 -4.74 3.34
C LEU A 102 4.70 -3.38 3.18
N ARG A 103 5.80 -3.33 2.44
CA ARG A 103 6.44 -2.10 1.99
C ARG A 103 6.09 -1.87 0.53
N VAL A 104 5.71 -0.64 0.19
CA VAL A 104 5.32 -0.23 -1.16
C VAL A 104 6.09 1.01 -1.53
N ASP A 105 7.00 0.89 -2.49
CA ASP A 105 7.82 2.00 -2.96
C ASP A 105 7.16 2.65 -4.17
N LEU A 106 6.97 3.96 -4.07
CA LEU A 106 6.31 4.77 -5.09
C LEU A 106 7.26 5.85 -5.60
N ALA A 107 7.22 6.10 -6.91
CA ALA A 107 7.93 7.22 -7.54
C ALA A 107 7.00 8.01 -8.46
N GLY A 108 7.10 9.34 -8.41
CA GLY A 108 6.42 10.22 -9.35
C GLY A 108 7.08 10.25 -10.72
N SER A 109 6.38 10.75 -11.73
CA SER A 109 6.89 10.90 -13.11
C SER A 109 7.73 12.16 -13.36
N GLY A 110 7.84 13.06 -12.37
CA GLY A 110 8.61 14.30 -12.46
C GLY A 110 10.13 14.10 -12.55
N LYS A 111 10.86 15.18 -12.85
CA LYS A 111 12.33 15.23 -12.82
C LYS A 111 12.78 16.41 -11.94
N PRO A 112 13.37 16.17 -10.76
CA PRO A 112 13.60 14.86 -10.14
C PRO A 112 12.29 14.18 -9.71
N ALA A 113 12.29 12.85 -9.76
CA ALA A 113 11.14 12.05 -9.38
C ALA A 113 10.99 12.04 -7.86
N ARG A 114 9.83 12.49 -7.38
CA ARG A 114 9.51 12.37 -5.96
C ARG A 114 9.38 10.91 -5.55
N LYS A 115 9.88 10.55 -4.38
CA LYS A 115 9.88 9.19 -3.84
C LYS A 115 9.18 9.13 -2.50
N MET A 116 8.40 8.08 -2.28
CA MET A 116 7.71 7.82 -1.03
C MET A 116 7.51 6.33 -0.86
N THR A 117 7.73 5.83 0.35
CA THR A 117 7.43 4.44 0.71
C THR A 117 6.27 4.41 1.71
N LEU A 118 5.30 3.54 1.47
CA LEU A 118 4.24 3.21 2.41
C LEU A 118 4.60 1.89 3.09
N VAL A 119 4.58 1.88 4.42
CA VAL A 119 4.87 0.67 5.21
C VAL A 119 3.66 0.33 6.05
N PHE A 120 3.06 -0.83 5.82
CA PHE A 120 1.97 -1.38 6.61
C PHE A 120 2.49 -2.52 7.47
N ARG A 121 2.15 -2.53 8.76
CA ARG A 121 2.33 -3.67 9.66
C ARG A 121 0.97 -4.15 10.13
N VAL A 122 0.69 -5.42 9.90
CA VAL A 122 -0.61 -6.04 10.18
C VAL A 122 -0.44 -7.09 11.25
N PHE A 123 -0.95 -6.79 12.43
CA PHE A 123 -1.09 -7.67 13.57
C PHE A 123 -2.47 -8.34 13.53
N ASP A 124 -2.71 -9.35 14.37
CA ASP A 124 -4.01 -10.01 14.44
C ASP A 124 -5.11 -9.13 15.05
N ASP A 125 -4.73 -8.14 15.84
CA ASP A 125 -5.59 -7.23 16.59
C ASP A 125 -5.53 -5.77 16.11
N GLY A 126 -4.61 -5.44 15.20
CA GLY A 126 -4.47 -4.06 14.71
C GLY A 126 -3.66 -3.90 13.44
N VAL A 127 -3.79 -2.71 12.84
CA VAL A 127 -3.01 -2.28 11.67
C VAL A 127 -2.30 -0.98 12.02
N GLY A 128 -0.99 -0.93 11.77
CA GLY A 128 -0.21 0.30 11.79
C GLY A 128 0.34 0.60 10.40
N PHE A 129 0.39 1.87 10.01
CA PHE A 129 1.10 2.26 8.80
C PHE A 129 1.83 3.58 8.98
N ARG A 130 2.84 3.81 8.14
CA ARG A 130 3.59 5.07 8.08
C ARG A 130 4.05 5.38 6.67
N TYR A 131 4.37 6.66 6.47
CA TYR A 131 5.07 7.16 5.30
C TYR A 131 6.57 7.24 5.62
N GLU A 132 7.40 6.81 4.69
CA GLU A 132 8.83 7.07 4.69
C GLU A 132 9.16 7.93 3.46
N ILE A 133 9.57 9.17 3.71
CA ILE A 133 9.94 10.13 2.66
C ILE A 133 11.46 10.28 2.75
N PRO A 134 12.23 9.70 1.82
CA PRO A 134 13.68 9.80 1.85
C PRO A 134 14.14 11.22 1.49
N GLU A 135 15.36 11.56 1.88
CA GLU A 135 16.04 12.76 1.37
C GLU A 135 16.07 12.74 -0.17
N GLN A 136 15.64 13.84 -0.78
CA GLN A 136 15.49 13.97 -2.22
C GLN A 136 15.46 15.46 -2.62
N PRO A 137 15.83 15.83 -3.85
CA PRO A 137 15.81 17.23 -4.24
C PRO A 137 14.38 17.77 -4.33
N GLY A 138 14.18 19.02 -3.92
CA GLY A 138 12.87 19.69 -3.93
C GLY A 138 12.01 19.41 -2.69
N LEU A 139 12.64 18.94 -1.61
CA LEU A 139 12.07 18.70 -0.28
C LEU A 139 12.96 19.33 0.79
#